data_AF-A0A4P6UTE5-F1
#
_entry.id   AF-A0A4P6UTE5-F1
#
_cell.length_a   1.000
_cell.length_b   1.000
_cell.length_c   1.000
_cell.angle_alpha   90.00
_cell.angle_beta   90.00
_cell.angle_gamma   90.00
#
_symmetry.space_group_name_H-M   'P 1'
#
loop_
_entity.id
_entity.type
_entity.pdbx_description
1 polymer ?
#
loop_
_entity_poly.entity_id
_entity_poly.type
_entity_poly.pdbx_seq_one_letter_code
_entity_poly.pdbx_strand_id
1 'polypeptide(L)' 'MNFQIREAITSNVKGDSPEEFRETIQDAIARGDEHLLPGLGVFLEKWWQNSSTEEQSKFTETLSKVFQN' A
#
# COMPACT_ATOMS: atom_id res chain seq x y z
N MET A 1 14.81 2.34 -13.25
CA MET A 1 14.91 1.84 -11.86
C MET A 1 13.54 1.72 -11.15
N ASN A 2 12.53 2.57 -11.40
CA ASN A 2 11.21 2.42 -10.76
C ASN A 2 10.48 1.08 -11.03
N PHE A 3 10.65 0.51 -12.22
CA PHE A 3 9.98 -0.76 -12.58
C PHE A 3 10.51 -1.95 -11.75
N GLN A 4 11.80 -1.95 -11.41
CA GLN A 4 12.44 -3.04 -10.68
C GLN A 4 12.01 -3.08 -9.20
N ILE A 5 11.74 -1.92 -8.59
CA ILE A 5 11.25 -1.85 -7.21
C ILE A 5 9.82 -2.39 -7.14
N ARG A 6 8.96 -2.03 -8.10
CA ARG A 6 7.58 -2.54 -8.15
C ARG A 6 7.54 -4.06 -8.30
N GLU A 7 8.36 -4.62 -9.18
CA GLU A 7 8.46 -6.07 -9.35
C GLU A 7 9.07 -6.76 -8.14
N ALA A 8 10.14 -6.19 -7.55
CA ALA A 8 10.78 -6.76 -6.36
C ALA A 8 9.80 -6.82 -5.18
N ILE A 9 9.06 -5.74 -4.91
CA ILE A 9 8.05 -5.70 -3.84
C ILE A 9 6.93 -6.69 -4.13
N THR A 10 6.38 -6.69 -5.34
CA THR A 10 5.30 -7.63 -5.72
C THR A 10 5.75 -9.09 -5.61
N SER A 11 7.01 -9.38 -5.95
CA SER A 11 7.56 -10.72 -5.87
C SER A 11 7.91 -11.14 -4.43
N ASN A 12 8.33 -10.20 -3.58
CA ASN A 12 8.65 -10.47 -2.18
C ASN A 12 7.38 -10.79 -1.37
N VAL A 13 6.28 -10.09 -1.62
CA VAL A 13 5.03 -10.31 -0.87
C VAL A 13 4.10 -11.36 -1.49
N LYS A 14 4.55 -12.04 -2.55
CA LYS A 14 3.74 -13.01 -3.27
C LYS A 14 3.59 -14.28 -2.43
N GLY A 15 2.41 -14.45 -1.85
CA GLY A 15 2.10 -15.59 -0.98
C GLY A 15 2.16 -15.27 0.51
N ASP A 16 2.41 -14.00 0.86
CA ASP A 16 2.36 -13.53 2.25
C ASP A 16 0.96 -13.67 2.83
N SER A 17 0.93 -13.93 4.13
CA SER A 17 -0.31 -13.92 4.90
C SER A 17 -0.78 -12.47 5.16
N PRO A 18 -2.07 -12.24 5.46
CA PRO A 18 -2.59 -10.91 5.80
C PRO A 18 -1.81 -10.22 6.94
N GLU A 19 -1.27 -10.99 7.88
CA GLU A 19 -0.44 -10.52 8.97
C GLU A 19 0.91 -9.98 8.47
N GLU A 20 1.58 -10.69 7.58
CA GLU A 20 2.85 -10.29 6.97
C GLU A 20 2.71 -9.04 6.09
N PHE A 21 1.60 -8.94 5.34
CA PHE A 21 1.25 -7.70 4.64
C PHE A 21 1.13 -6.51 5.60
N ARG A 22 0.46 -6.73 6.73
CA ARG A 22 0.27 -5.69 7.75
C ARG A 22 1.58 -5.32 8.43
N GLU A 23 2.47 -6.27 8.71
CA GLU A 23 3.81 -6.00 9.25
C GLU A 23 4.66 -5.22 8.25
N THR A 24 4.66 -5.63 6.98
CA THR A 24 5.39 -4.96 5.91
C THR A 24 4.94 -3.51 5.74
N ILE A 25 3.63 -3.26 5.76
CA ILE A 25 3.08 -1.90 5.68
C ILE A 25 3.51 -1.07 6.90
N GLN A 26 3.40 -1.63 8.11
CA GLN A 26 3.82 -0.92 9.33
C GLN A 26 5.32 -0.62 9.34
N ASP A 27 6.15 -1.56 8.92
CA ASP A 27 7.60 -1.38 8.84
C ASP A 27 7.98 -0.32 7.81
N ALA A 28 7.33 -0.31 6.63
CA ALA A 28 7.52 0.73 5.62
C ALA A 28 7.12 2.13 6.12
N ILE A 29 6.01 2.25 6.86
CA ILE A 29 5.56 3.52 7.45
C ILE A 29 6.52 3.95 8.58
N ALA A 30 6.91 3.03 9.47
CA ALA A 30 7.72 3.32 10.63
C ALA A 30 9.16 3.69 10.26
N ARG A 31 9.74 3.02 9.25
CA ARG A 31 11.09 3.32 8.77
C ARG A 31 11.13 4.62 7.98
N GLY A 32 10.01 5.03 7.37
CA GLY A 32 9.95 6.23 6.53
C GLY A 32 10.95 6.19 5.38
N ASP A 33 11.40 4.99 4.99
CA ASP A 33 12.47 4.82 4.02
C ASP A 33 11.95 5.20 2.63
N GLU A 34 12.60 6.16 1.99
CA GLU A 34 12.20 6.69 0.68
C GLU A 34 12.12 5.61 -0.41
N HIS A 35 12.76 4.45 -0.20
CA HIS A 35 12.70 3.30 -1.11
C HIS A 35 11.50 2.38 -0.89
N LEU A 36 10.90 2.38 0.30
CA LEU A 36 9.75 1.54 0.67
C LEU A 36 8.41 2.25 0.47
N LEU A 37 8.38 3.57 0.61
CA LEU A 37 7.22 4.41 0.31
C LEU A 37 6.63 4.17 -1.10
N PRO A 38 7.41 4.07 -2.19
CA PRO A 38 6.86 3.73 -3.50
C PRO A 38 6.24 2.31 -3.54
N GLY A 39 6.68 1.38 -2.67
CA GLY A 39 6.09 0.04 -2.53
C GLY A 39 4.68 0.07 -1.94
N LEU A 40 4.44 0.92 -0.93
CA LEU A 40 3.11 1.15 -0.37
C LEU A 40 2.12 1.65 -1.43
N GLY A 41 2.58 2.50 -2.36
CA GLY A 41 1.79 2.95 -3.49
C GLY A 41 1.34 1.82 -4.42
N VAL A 42 2.17 0.79 -4.60
CA VAL A 42 1.81 -0.41 -5.40
C VAL A 42 0.74 -1.23 -4.71
N PHE A 43 0.83 -1.42 -3.39
CA PHE A 43 -0.20 -2.13 -2.63
C PHE A 43 -1.53 -1.39 -2.69
N LEU A 44 -1.50 -0.06 -2.53
CA LEU A 44 -2.70 0.76 -2.67
C LEU A 44 -3.29 0.68 -4.08
N GLU A 45 -2.47 0.74 -5.13
CA GLU A 45 -2.92 0.61 -6.52
C GLU A 45 -3.59 -0.75 -6.76
N LYS A 46 -2.98 -1.84 -6.29
CA LYS A 46 -3.53 -3.19 -6.42
C LYS A 46 -4.82 -3.37 -5.63
N TRP A 47 -4.87 -2.86 -4.40
CA TRP A 47 -6.09 -2.87 -3.60
C TRP A 47 -7.19 -2.07 -4.29
N TRP A 48 -6.91 -0.86 -4.77
CA TRP A 48 -7.86 0.00 -5.45
C TRP A 48 -8.45 -0.64 -6.71
N GLN A 49 -7.62 -1.34 -7.50
CA GLN A 49 -8.07 -2.06 -8.70
C GLN A 49 -8.98 -3.26 -8.39
N ASN A 50 -8.88 -3.84 -7.19
CA ASN A 50 -9.65 -5.02 -6.78
C ASN A 50 -10.79 -4.69 -5.80
N SER A 51 -10.84 -3.46 -5.29
CA SER A 51 -11.83 -3.05 -4.29
C SER A 51 -13.14 -2.59 -4.93
N SER A 52 -14.21 -2.76 -4.18
CA SER A 52 -15.55 -2.35 -4.58
C SER A 52 -15.74 -0.83 -4.47
N THR A 53 -16.75 -0.29 -5.17
CA THR A 53 -17.09 1.14 -5.07
C THR A 53 -17.33 1.60 -3.64
N GLU A 54 -17.96 0.77 -2.81
CA GLU A 54 -18.19 1.10 -1.39
C GLU A 54 -16.88 1.21 -0.59
N GLU A 55 -15.92 0.31 -0.84
CA GLU A 55 -14.61 0.34 -0.20
C GLU A 55 -13.80 1.56 -0.63
N GLN A 56 -13.83 1.89 -1.92
CA GLN A 56 -13.21 3.11 -2.46
C GLN A 56 -13.83 4.38 -1.88
N SER A 57 -15.16 4.43 -1.73
CA SER A 57 -15.85 5.56 -1.09
C SER A 57 -15.46 5.69 0.38
N LYS A 58 -15.42 4.60 1.15
CA LYS A 58 -14.98 4.61 2.55
C LYS A 58 -13.53 5.09 2.68
N PHE A 59 -12.66 4.63 1.79
CA PHE A 59 -11.26 5.03 1.76
C PHE A 59 -11.10 6.53 1.48
N THR A 60 -11.74 7.04 0.43
CA THR A 60 -11.65 8.46 0.04
C THR A 60 -12.29 9.38 1.08
N GLU A 61 -13.40 8.97 1.70
CA GLU A 61 -14.00 9.73 2.81
C GLU A 61 -13.04 9.82 4.01
N THR A 62 -12.39 8.71 4.36
CA THR A 62 -11.42 8.66 5.45
C THR A 62 -10.22 9.56 5.14
N LEU A 63 -9.66 9.46 3.94
CA LEU A 63 -8.54 10.32 3.53
C LEU A 63 -8.94 11.80 3.53
N SER A 64 -10.11 12.14 3.01
CA SER A 64 -10.62 13.51 3.03
C SER A 64 -10.62 14.08 4.45
N LYS A 65 -11.12 13.31 5.43
CA LYS A 65 -11.10 13.71 6.85
C LYS A 65 -9.68 13.87 7.41
N VAL A 66 -8.75 13.01 7.03
CA VAL A 66 -7.35 13.06 7.49
C VAL A 66 -6.61 14.27 6.92
N PHE A 67 -6.84 14.63 5.66
CA PHE A 67 -6.14 15.71 4.96
C PHE A 67 -6.90 17.05 4.93
N GLN A 68 -8.09 17.12 5.52
CA GLN A 68 -8.83 18.38 5.70
C GLN A 68 -8.38 19.20 6.91
N ASN A 69 -7.40 18.72 7.69
CA ASN A 69 -6.75 19.44 8.80
C ASN A 69 -5.30 19.78 8.46
#